data_AF-A0A426WXF5-F1
#
_entry.id   AF-A0A426WXF5-F1
#
_cell.length_a   1.000
_cell.length_b   1.000
_cell.length_c   1.000
_cell.angle_alpha   90.00
_cell.angle_beta   90.00
_cell.angle_gamma   90.00
#
_symmetry.space_group_name_H-M   'P 1'
#
loop_
_entity.id
_entity.type
_entity.pdbx_description
1 polymer ?
#
loop_
_entity_poly.entity_id
_entity_poly.type
_entity_poly.pdbx_seq_one_letter_code
_entity_poly.pdbx_strand_id
1 'polypeptide(L)'
;MSDLGHQDPEKEMKARWKGLKNSTKVWNNSSAAEEFERGLLHPQLARELYTLPSEVLMARAARRWSCQHFQTALFDRVHDTGRLITFMDYRIKQLQEELDALKSNGGPEVVAKAEERAFEPREELENTKQERSEELLRREVLEKELHEVRSHLGDAQRLLKEVRVRARKMDDELLQAVKALESARAKLPRQSVVQYKESLGFKEGLKRMGRVTYEYGHRVALAHFHARHPDAEVEEDPFAIHPEDDLVPMERQQAFDDSVSPEP
;
A
#
# COMPACT_ATOMS: atom_id res chain seq x y z
N MET A 1 6.48 -1.56 -85.82
CA MET A 1 7.69 -1.72 -85.00
C MET A 1 8.79 -0.86 -85.59
N SER A 2 9.18 0.19 -84.88
CA SER A 2 10.54 0.74 -84.92
C SER A 2 10.80 1.30 -83.52
N ASP A 3 11.79 0.68 -82.91
CA ASP A 3 12.17 0.74 -81.51
C ASP A 3 12.87 2.08 -81.24
N LEU A 4 12.19 3.00 -80.55
CA LEU A 4 12.80 4.26 -80.09
C LEU A 4 13.43 3.97 -78.73
N GLY A 5 14.74 3.68 -78.78
CA GLY A 5 15.54 3.36 -77.62
C GLY A 5 15.36 4.37 -76.48
N HIS A 6 15.24 3.83 -75.26
CA HIS A 6 15.28 4.57 -74.00
C HIS A 6 16.47 5.54 -73.99
N GLN A 7 16.17 6.83 -74.19
CA GLN A 7 17.07 7.90 -73.78
C GLN A 7 16.84 8.15 -72.30
N ASP A 8 17.89 7.95 -71.51
CA ASP A 8 17.98 8.33 -70.11
C ASP A 8 17.56 9.80 -69.92
N PRO A 9 16.41 10.08 -69.28
CA PRO A 9 15.82 11.41 -69.19
C PRO A 9 16.63 12.37 -68.28
N GLU A 10 17.59 11.86 -67.49
CA GLU A 10 18.54 12.71 -66.75
C GLU A 10 19.71 13.19 -67.62
N LYS A 11 19.95 12.55 -68.77
CA LYS A 11 21.20 12.71 -69.53
C LYS A 11 21.22 13.92 -70.48
N GLU A 12 20.10 14.62 -70.68
CA GLU A 12 20.01 15.68 -71.70
C GLU A 12 19.30 16.96 -71.21
N MET A 13 19.61 17.44 -70.00
CA MET A 13 19.35 18.84 -69.65
C MET A 13 20.59 19.52 -69.08
N LYS A 14 21.70 19.49 -69.83
CA LYS A 14 22.80 20.44 -69.62
C LYS A 14 22.45 21.76 -70.32
N ALA A 15 22.02 22.76 -69.56
CA ALA A 15 21.91 24.12 -70.05
C ALA A 15 23.23 24.57 -70.69
N ARG A 16 23.19 24.99 -71.96
CA ARG A 16 24.36 25.41 -72.78
C ARG A 16 25.16 26.60 -72.22
N TRP A 17 24.74 27.19 -71.10
CA TRP A 17 25.23 28.49 -70.60
C TRP A 17 25.90 28.42 -69.22
N LYS A 18 26.41 27.26 -68.81
CA LYS A 18 27.06 27.02 -67.49
C LYS A 18 28.30 27.91 -67.21
N GLY A 19 28.77 28.70 -68.20
CA GLY A 19 29.96 29.54 -68.10
C GLY A 19 29.73 31.05 -67.89
N LEU A 20 28.49 31.56 -67.91
CA LEU A 20 28.25 33.01 -67.78
C LEU A 20 28.41 33.46 -66.32
N LYS A 21 29.61 33.92 -65.92
CA LYS A 21 29.85 34.53 -64.59
C LYS A 21 29.57 36.04 -64.60
N ASN A 22 28.89 36.50 -63.55
CA ASN A 22 28.47 37.89 -63.36
C ASN A 22 29.65 38.81 -62.98
N SER A 23 30.29 39.49 -63.93
CA SER A 23 31.16 40.63 -63.60
C SER A 23 31.18 41.71 -64.69
N THR A 24 31.32 42.97 -64.27
CA THR A 24 31.13 44.17 -65.08
C THR A 24 32.40 44.71 -65.77
N LYS A 25 33.55 44.01 -65.67
CA LYS A 25 34.89 44.54 -66.02
C LYS A 25 35.69 43.71 -67.04
N VAL A 26 35.07 43.22 -68.12
CA VAL A 26 35.75 42.35 -69.11
C VAL A 26 36.20 43.07 -70.39
N TRP A 27 35.81 44.33 -70.63
CA TRP A 27 35.87 44.90 -71.98
C TRP A 27 36.95 45.98 -72.17
N ASN A 28 38.23 45.58 -72.19
CA ASN A 28 39.34 46.43 -72.67
C ASN A 28 40.28 45.73 -73.67
N ASN A 29 40.00 44.49 -74.09
CA ASN A 29 40.79 43.77 -75.09
C ASN A 29 40.02 43.65 -76.41
N SER A 30 40.66 44.01 -77.53
CA SER A 30 40.06 44.06 -78.87
C SER A 30 39.55 42.70 -79.38
N SER A 31 40.08 41.59 -78.87
CA SER A 31 39.60 40.24 -79.22
C SER A 31 38.17 39.96 -78.73
N ALA A 32 37.73 40.60 -77.65
CA ALA A 32 36.37 40.45 -77.15
C ALA A 32 35.34 41.26 -77.97
N ALA A 33 35.80 42.26 -78.74
CA ALA A 33 34.97 43.04 -79.66
C ALA A 33 34.79 42.32 -81.02
N GLU A 34 35.69 41.42 -81.42
CA GLU A 34 35.51 40.62 -82.64
C GLU A 34 34.50 39.48 -82.47
N GLU A 35 34.37 38.89 -81.28
CA GLU A 35 33.27 37.95 -80.99
C GLU A 35 31.91 38.65 -80.86
N PHE A 36 31.90 39.98 -80.67
CA PHE A 36 30.69 40.81 -80.66
C PHE A 36 30.09 40.99 -82.06
N GLU A 37 30.91 41.02 -83.11
CA GLU A 37 30.48 41.07 -84.52
C GLU A 37 29.97 39.71 -85.04
N ARG A 38 30.24 38.60 -84.34
CA ARG A 38 29.83 37.23 -84.75
C ARG A 38 28.64 36.64 -83.99
N GLY A 39 27.75 37.48 -83.45
CA GLY A 39 26.34 37.09 -83.27
C GLY A 39 25.97 36.30 -82.01
N LEU A 40 26.49 36.67 -80.84
CA LEU A 40 26.00 36.18 -79.55
C LEU A 40 25.15 37.23 -78.81
N LEU A 41 23.92 36.87 -78.46
CA LEU A 41 22.94 37.71 -77.77
C LEU A 41 23.51 38.31 -76.47
N HIS A 42 23.32 39.62 -76.29
CA HIS A 42 23.70 40.34 -75.07
C HIS A 42 23.14 39.61 -73.82
N PRO A 43 23.93 39.39 -72.75
CA PRO A 43 23.47 38.70 -71.54
C PRO A 43 22.17 39.26 -70.91
N GLN A 44 21.90 40.56 -71.03
CA GLN A 44 20.61 41.15 -70.66
C GLN A 44 19.46 40.64 -71.55
N LEU A 45 19.66 40.51 -72.87
CA LEU A 45 18.66 39.99 -73.80
C LEU A 45 18.34 38.51 -73.51
N ALA A 46 19.36 37.69 -73.22
CA ALA A 46 19.16 36.28 -72.87
C ALA A 46 18.34 36.11 -71.59
N ARG A 47 18.57 36.96 -70.58
CA ARG A 47 17.79 36.96 -69.34
C ARG A 47 16.35 37.43 -69.55
N GLU A 48 16.14 38.49 -70.33
CA GLU A 48 14.81 39.00 -70.67
C GLU A 48 13.97 37.96 -71.45
N LEU A 49 14.59 37.21 -72.38
CA LEU A 49 13.93 36.18 -73.19
C LEU A 49 13.32 35.01 -72.39
N TYR A 50 13.91 34.66 -71.26
CA TYR A 50 13.43 33.56 -70.41
C TYR A 50 12.59 34.01 -69.21
N THR A 51 12.56 35.31 -68.89
CA THR A 51 11.83 35.82 -67.72
C THR A 51 10.58 36.62 -68.07
N LEU A 52 10.46 37.15 -69.29
CA LEU A 52 9.30 37.93 -69.72
C LEU A 52 8.19 37.05 -70.35
N PRO A 53 6.90 37.44 -70.21
CA PRO A 53 5.78 36.81 -70.92
C PRO A 53 5.93 36.92 -72.44
N SER A 54 5.42 35.93 -73.18
CA SER A 54 5.52 35.84 -74.64
C SER A 54 4.98 37.09 -75.34
N GLU A 55 3.90 37.69 -74.82
CA GLU A 55 3.28 38.92 -75.33
C GLU A 55 4.24 40.12 -75.29
N VAL A 56 5.01 40.27 -74.20
CA VAL A 56 5.98 41.35 -74.00
C VAL A 56 7.19 41.18 -74.93
N LEU A 57 7.60 39.93 -75.17
CA LEU A 57 8.69 39.60 -76.09
C LEU A 57 8.30 39.90 -77.56
N MET A 58 7.08 39.57 -77.95
CA MET A 58 6.54 39.85 -79.29
C MET A 58 6.47 41.36 -79.57
N ALA A 59 6.01 42.15 -78.59
CA ALA A 59 5.96 43.61 -78.70
C ALA A 59 7.35 44.26 -78.88
N ARG A 60 8.40 43.65 -78.32
CA ARG A 60 9.79 44.15 -78.41
C ARG A 60 10.49 43.73 -79.69
N ALA A 61 10.21 42.52 -80.19
CA ALA A 61 10.67 42.05 -81.50
C ALA A 61 10.09 42.89 -82.65
N ALA A 62 8.82 43.29 -82.55
CA ALA A 62 8.18 44.20 -83.51
C ALA A 62 8.84 45.59 -83.59
N ARG A 63 9.63 45.98 -82.58
CA ARG A 63 10.35 47.26 -82.54
C ARG A 63 11.80 47.17 -83.03
N ARG A 64 12.30 45.95 -83.29
CA ARG A 64 13.68 45.68 -83.74
C ARG A 64 13.63 44.78 -84.98
N TRP A 65 13.33 45.39 -86.12
CA TRP A 65 13.17 44.71 -87.40
C TRP A 65 14.51 44.20 -87.95
N SER A 66 14.96 43.01 -87.50
CA SER A 66 15.82 42.04 -88.23
C SER A 66 16.59 41.05 -87.34
N CYS A 67 16.24 40.83 -86.07
CA CYS A 67 17.02 39.90 -85.23
C CYS A 67 16.52 38.44 -85.32
N GLN A 68 17.11 37.65 -86.22
CA GLN A 68 16.88 36.19 -86.40
C GLN A 68 17.03 35.39 -85.09
N HIS A 69 17.91 35.85 -84.19
CA HIS A 69 18.16 35.23 -82.89
C HIS A 69 16.95 35.22 -81.93
N PHE A 70 16.01 36.16 -82.05
CA PHE A 70 14.79 36.18 -81.23
C PHE A 70 13.80 35.09 -81.65
N GLN A 71 13.69 34.84 -82.96
CA GLN A 71 12.80 33.81 -83.49
C GLN A 71 13.29 32.41 -83.07
N THR A 72 14.61 32.18 -83.13
CA THR A 72 15.22 30.91 -82.68
C THR A 72 14.97 30.66 -81.19
N ALA A 73 15.17 31.66 -80.32
CA ALA A 73 14.96 31.50 -78.88
C ALA A 73 13.48 31.23 -78.49
N LEU A 74 12.53 31.84 -79.21
CA LEU A 74 11.10 31.55 -79.01
C LEU A 74 10.76 30.12 -79.46
N PHE A 75 11.32 29.67 -80.59
CA PHE A 75 11.14 28.31 -81.09
C PHE A 75 11.69 27.27 -80.12
N ASP A 76 12.90 27.51 -79.59
CA ASP A 76 13.52 26.66 -78.56
C ASP A 76 12.66 26.60 -77.29
N ARG A 77 12.13 27.74 -76.83
CA ARG A 77 11.27 27.78 -75.63
C ARG A 77 9.95 27.02 -75.84
N VAL A 78 9.32 27.14 -77.00
CA VAL A 78 8.10 26.37 -77.33
C VAL A 78 8.43 24.87 -77.39
N HIS A 79 9.55 24.52 -78.00
CA HIS A 79 10.01 23.13 -78.08
C HIS A 79 10.35 22.53 -76.70
N ASP A 80 11.04 23.28 -75.85
CA ASP A 80 11.35 22.88 -74.46
C ASP A 80 10.09 22.71 -73.60
N THR A 81 9.12 23.61 -73.76
CA THR A 81 7.81 23.49 -73.09
C THR A 81 7.05 22.26 -73.57
N GLY A 82 7.10 21.99 -74.88
CA GLY A 82 6.57 20.76 -75.47
C GLY A 82 7.19 19.51 -74.86
N ARG A 83 8.52 19.46 -74.70
CA ARG A 83 9.23 18.35 -74.05
C ARG A 83 8.82 18.16 -72.58
N LEU A 84 8.66 19.25 -71.84
CA LEU A 84 8.23 19.20 -70.45
C LEU A 84 6.81 18.63 -70.33
N ILE A 85 5.89 19.04 -71.21
CA ILE A 85 4.52 18.51 -71.23
C ILE A 85 4.54 17.00 -71.46
N THR A 86 5.29 16.51 -72.45
CA THR A 86 5.40 15.07 -72.72
C THR A 86 5.98 14.29 -71.54
N PHE A 87 6.96 14.87 -70.83
CA PHE A 87 7.55 14.27 -69.63
C PHE A 87 6.54 14.21 -68.47
N MET A 88 5.77 15.28 -68.26
CA MET A 88 4.73 15.31 -67.23
C MET A 88 3.60 14.32 -67.55
N ASP A 89 3.20 14.20 -68.82
CA ASP A 89 2.22 13.20 -69.26
C ASP A 89 2.69 11.77 -68.98
N TYR A 90 3.98 11.49 -69.20
CA TYR A 90 4.58 10.20 -68.83
C TYR A 90 4.52 9.95 -67.32
N ARG A 91 4.91 10.93 -66.50
CA ARG A 91 4.86 10.82 -65.03
C ARG A 91 3.44 10.62 -64.50
N ILE A 92 2.47 11.31 -65.09
CA ILE A 92 1.05 11.16 -64.73
C ILE A 92 0.59 9.73 -65.03
N LYS A 93 0.90 9.20 -66.23
CA LYS A 93 0.60 7.81 -66.59
C LYS A 93 1.25 6.81 -65.63
N GLN A 94 2.52 6.99 -65.30
CA GLN A 94 3.23 6.14 -64.35
C GLN A 94 2.56 6.15 -62.97
N LEU A 95 2.23 7.33 -62.42
CA LEU A 95 1.54 7.43 -61.13
C LEU A 95 0.14 6.82 -61.17
N GLN A 96 -0.55 6.91 -62.31
CA GLN A 96 -1.86 6.30 -62.49
C GLN A 96 -1.75 4.77 -62.48
N GLU A 97 -0.76 4.21 -63.18
CA GLU A 97 -0.46 2.77 -63.18
C GLU A 97 -0.03 2.28 -61.79
N GLU A 98 0.79 3.04 -61.05
CA GLU A 98 1.16 2.73 -59.67
C GLU A 98 -0.05 2.75 -58.72
N LEU A 99 -0.96 3.71 -58.88
CA LEU A 99 -2.21 3.79 -58.11
C LEU A 99 -3.15 2.61 -58.43
N ASP A 100 -3.27 2.23 -59.70
CA ASP A 100 -4.11 1.10 -60.11
C ASP A 100 -3.49 -0.23 -59.67
N ALA A 101 -2.16 -0.37 -59.73
CA ALA A 101 -1.43 -1.51 -59.18
C ALA A 101 -1.64 -1.60 -57.66
N LEU A 102 -1.51 -0.51 -56.91
CA LEU A 102 -1.77 -0.49 -55.47
C LEU A 102 -3.23 -0.83 -55.11
N LYS A 103 -4.21 -0.37 -55.90
CA LYS A 103 -5.61 -0.77 -55.75
C LYS A 103 -5.86 -2.25 -56.06
N SER A 104 -5.18 -2.81 -57.06
CA SER A 104 -5.27 -4.25 -57.35
C SER A 104 -4.56 -5.12 -56.31
N ASN A 105 -3.48 -4.62 -55.71
CA ASN A 105 -2.67 -5.33 -54.71
C ASN A 105 -3.31 -5.26 -53.32
N GLY A 106 -3.93 -4.12 -52.99
CA GLY A 106 -4.86 -3.94 -51.87
C GLY A 106 -6.26 -4.45 -52.19
N GLY A 107 -6.37 -5.68 -52.68
CA GLY A 107 -7.64 -6.26 -53.08
C GLY A 107 -8.63 -6.39 -51.91
N PRO A 108 -9.95 -6.30 -52.17
CA PRO A 108 -10.99 -6.49 -51.15
C PRO A 108 -10.87 -7.82 -50.40
N GLU A 109 -10.21 -8.82 -50.98
CA GLU A 109 -9.93 -10.11 -50.34
C GLU A 109 -8.86 -10.03 -49.24
N VAL A 110 -7.83 -9.18 -49.40
CA VAL A 110 -6.80 -8.97 -48.37
C VAL A 110 -7.38 -8.19 -47.19
N VAL A 111 -8.26 -7.22 -47.49
CA VAL A 111 -9.01 -6.47 -46.47
C VAL A 111 -10.00 -7.37 -45.75
N ALA A 112 -10.77 -8.20 -46.47
CA ALA A 112 -11.70 -9.15 -45.88
C ALA A 112 -10.99 -10.18 -44.99
N LYS A 113 -9.83 -10.71 -45.43
CA LYS A 113 -9.00 -11.62 -44.60
C LYS A 113 -8.42 -10.92 -43.37
N ALA A 114 -8.10 -9.64 -43.45
CA ALA A 114 -7.66 -8.85 -42.30
C ALA A 114 -8.80 -8.53 -41.33
N GLU A 115 -10.01 -8.25 -41.84
CA GLU A 115 -11.21 -8.01 -41.04
C GLU A 115 -11.71 -9.30 -40.36
N GLU A 116 -11.71 -10.42 -41.06
CA GLU A 116 -12.05 -11.74 -40.51
C GLU A 116 -11.09 -12.11 -39.37
N ARG A 117 -9.78 -11.90 -39.56
CA ARG A 117 -8.76 -12.08 -38.52
C ARG A 117 -8.89 -11.09 -37.35
N ALA A 118 -9.54 -9.95 -37.55
CA ALA A 118 -9.79 -8.98 -36.48
C ALA A 118 -11.05 -9.32 -35.67
N PHE A 119 -11.88 -10.27 -36.12
CA PHE A 119 -13.12 -10.65 -35.45
C PHE A 119 -12.86 -11.46 -34.16
N GLU A 120 -12.04 -12.51 -34.23
CA GLU A 120 -11.65 -13.34 -33.07
C GLU A 120 -11.09 -12.50 -31.90
N PRO A 121 -10.05 -11.66 -32.08
CA PRO A 121 -9.50 -10.86 -30.97
C PRO A 121 -10.49 -9.79 -30.48
N ARG A 122 -11.44 -9.35 -31.32
CA ARG A 122 -12.47 -8.40 -30.91
C ARG A 122 -13.53 -9.06 -30.04
N GLU A 123 -13.94 -10.29 -30.37
CA GLU A 123 -14.86 -11.08 -29.54
C GLU A 123 -14.21 -11.44 -28.20
N GLU A 124 -12.95 -11.88 -28.20
CA GLU A 124 -12.18 -12.12 -26.96
C GLU A 124 -12.08 -10.87 -26.08
N LEU A 125 -11.92 -9.69 -26.69
CA LEU A 125 -11.86 -8.42 -25.97
C LEU A 125 -13.21 -8.05 -25.33
N GLU A 126 -14.33 -8.32 -25.99
CA GLU A 126 -15.66 -8.13 -25.39
C GLU A 126 -15.92 -9.15 -24.27
N ASN A 127 -15.53 -10.42 -24.46
CA ASN A 127 -15.64 -11.45 -23.42
C ASN A 127 -14.82 -11.10 -22.17
N THR A 128 -13.56 -10.69 -22.33
CA THR A 128 -12.71 -10.27 -21.20
C THR A 128 -13.20 -9.00 -20.51
N LYS A 129 -13.83 -8.07 -21.23
CA LYS A 129 -14.51 -6.91 -20.62
C LYS A 129 -15.69 -7.36 -19.76
N GLN A 130 -16.50 -8.30 -20.26
CA GLN A 130 -17.62 -8.84 -19.50
C GLN A 130 -17.13 -9.56 -18.24
N GLU A 131 -16.15 -10.46 -18.35
CA GLU A 131 -15.56 -11.18 -17.22
C GLU A 131 -15.02 -10.22 -16.15
N ARG A 132 -14.27 -9.20 -16.56
CA ARG A 132 -13.78 -8.15 -15.64
C ARG A 132 -14.91 -7.43 -14.93
N SER A 133 -16.02 -7.16 -15.60
CA SER A 133 -17.18 -6.50 -14.99
C SER A 133 -17.83 -7.39 -13.92
N GLU A 134 -17.93 -8.70 -14.17
CA GLU A 134 -18.44 -9.66 -13.20
C GLU A 134 -17.48 -9.84 -12.00
N GLU A 135 -16.18 -9.86 -12.25
CA GLU A 135 -15.16 -9.89 -11.18
C GLU A 135 -15.20 -8.64 -10.32
N LEU A 136 -15.43 -7.46 -10.91
CA LEU A 136 -15.60 -6.22 -10.15
C LEU A 136 -16.82 -6.28 -9.23
N LEU A 137 -17.94 -6.82 -9.70
CA LEU A 137 -19.12 -7.03 -8.87
C LEU A 137 -18.84 -8.02 -7.73
N ARG A 138 -18.17 -9.14 -8.02
CA ARG A 138 -17.75 -10.12 -6.99
C ARG A 138 -16.83 -9.49 -5.96
N ARG A 139 -15.88 -8.66 -6.40
CA ARG A 139 -14.97 -7.93 -5.53
C ARG A 139 -15.71 -6.95 -4.64
N GLU A 140 -16.69 -6.21 -5.18
CA GLU A 140 -17.50 -5.28 -4.39
C GLU A 140 -18.29 -6.02 -3.28
N VAL A 141 -18.82 -7.21 -3.58
CA VAL A 141 -19.49 -8.06 -2.58
C VAL A 141 -18.52 -8.48 -1.48
N LEU A 142 -17.33 -8.99 -1.85
CA LEU A 142 -16.31 -9.39 -0.87
C LEU A 142 -15.79 -8.21 -0.05
N GLU A 143 -15.68 -7.02 -0.64
CA GLU A 143 -15.29 -5.80 0.09
C GLU A 143 -16.34 -5.40 1.14
N LYS A 144 -17.63 -5.56 0.84
CA LYS A 144 -18.72 -5.36 1.82
C LYS A 144 -18.65 -6.39 2.95
N GLU A 145 -18.44 -7.66 2.63
CA GLU A 145 -18.28 -8.71 3.65
C GLU A 145 -17.04 -8.48 4.53
N LEU A 146 -15.91 -8.09 3.94
CA LEU A 146 -14.71 -7.72 4.69
C LEU A 146 -14.95 -6.52 5.60
N HIS A 147 -15.75 -5.55 5.17
CA HIS A 147 -16.12 -4.41 6.01
C HIS A 147 -16.94 -4.86 7.22
N GLU A 148 -17.92 -5.73 7.04
CA GLU A 148 -18.75 -6.29 8.12
C GLU A 148 -17.89 -7.08 9.13
N VAL A 149 -17.01 -7.96 8.64
CA VAL A 149 -16.10 -8.73 9.49
C VAL A 149 -15.15 -7.80 10.28
N ARG A 150 -14.65 -6.73 9.66
CA ARG A 150 -13.84 -5.72 10.36
C ARG A 150 -14.63 -4.98 11.44
N SER A 151 -15.91 -4.68 11.18
CA SER A 151 -16.85 -4.13 12.14
C SER A 151 -16.97 -5.05 13.36
N HIS A 152 -17.29 -6.34 13.14
CA HIS A 152 -17.42 -7.33 14.21
C HIS A 152 -16.13 -7.53 15.00
N LEU A 153 -14.97 -7.49 14.33
CA LEU A 153 -13.67 -7.54 15.01
C LEU A 153 -13.49 -6.33 15.95
N GLY A 154 -13.87 -5.13 15.50
CA GLY A 154 -13.87 -3.93 16.32
C GLY A 154 -14.76 -4.06 17.56
N ASP A 155 -15.96 -4.61 17.39
CA ASP A 155 -16.90 -4.85 18.49
C ASP A 155 -16.36 -5.89 19.49
N ALA A 156 -15.79 -7.00 19.00
CA ALA A 156 -15.17 -8.02 19.83
C ALA A 156 -13.98 -7.47 20.63
N GLN A 157 -13.15 -6.62 20.01
CA GLN A 157 -12.05 -5.95 20.70
C GLN A 157 -12.53 -5.01 21.80
N ARG A 158 -13.65 -4.29 21.57
CA ARG A 158 -14.27 -3.43 22.60
C ARG A 158 -14.78 -4.27 23.78
N LEU A 159 -15.49 -5.36 23.50
CA LEU A 159 -15.98 -6.29 24.54
C LEU A 159 -14.83 -6.89 25.35
N LEU A 160 -13.74 -7.29 24.69
CA LEU A 160 -12.56 -7.81 25.38
C LEU A 160 -11.96 -6.80 26.36
N LYS A 161 -11.88 -5.51 25.96
CA LYS A 161 -11.42 -4.43 26.85
C LYS A 161 -12.35 -4.27 28.06
N GLU A 162 -13.66 -4.32 27.83
CA GLU A 162 -14.65 -4.23 28.92
C GLU A 162 -14.55 -5.40 29.90
N VAL A 163 -14.46 -6.63 29.40
CA VAL A 163 -14.30 -7.84 30.23
C VAL A 163 -13.00 -7.76 31.04
N ARG A 164 -11.90 -7.27 30.46
CA ARG A 164 -10.64 -7.07 31.19
C ARG A 164 -10.76 -6.07 32.33
N VAL A 165 -11.49 -4.97 32.12
CA VAL A 165 -11.74 -3.97 33.17
C VAL A 165 -12.60 -4.58 34.28
N ARG A 166 -13.65 -5.32 33.92
CA ARG A 166 -14.50 -6.03 34.89
C ARG A 166 -13.71 -7.08 35.69
N ALA A 167 -12.84 -7.85 35.05
CA ALA A 167 -11.99 -8.83 35.71
C ALA A 167 -11.08 -8.19 36.76
N ARG A 168 -10.37 -7.10 36.40
CA ARG A 168 -9.54 -6.35 37.36
C ARG A 168 -10.34 -5.85 38.55
N LYS A 169 -11.56 -5.37 38.33
CA LYS A 169 -12.45 -4.93 39.41
C LYS A 169 -12.80 -6.09 40.36
N MET A 170 -13.13 -7.27 39.82
CA MET A 170 -13.40 -8.44 40.65
C MET A 170 -12.16 -8.90 41.42
N ASP A 171 -10.97 -8.82 40.83
CA ASP A 171 -9.71 -9.12 41.51
C ASP A 171 -9.47 -8.16 42.70
N ASP A 172 -9.76 -6.86 42.53
CA ASP A 172 -9.66 -5.86 43.59
C ASP A 172 -10.67 -6.13 44.72
N GLU A 173 -11.92 -6.48 44.37
CA GLU A 173 -12.97 -6.86 45.32
C GLU A 173 -12.58 -8.14 46.09
N LEU A 174 -12.03 -9.15 45.40
CA LEU A 174 -11.51 -10.38 46.00
C LEU A 174 -10.36 -10.07 46.96
N LEU A 175 -9.42 -9.22 46.57
CA LEU A 175 -8.31 -8.81 47.43
C LEU A 175 -8.79 -8.10 48.69
N GLN A 176 -9.82 -7.26 48.58
CA GLN A 176 -10.45 -6.62 49.74
C GLN A 176 -11.12 -7.64 50.67
N ALA A 177 -11.85 -8.61 50.12
CA ALA A 177 -12.49 -9.67 50.89
C ALA A 177 -11.46 -10.56 51.63
N VAL A 178 -10.37 -10.93 50.95
CA VAL A 178 -9.28 -11.70 51.55
C VAL A 178 -8.64 -10.95 52.73
N LYS A 179 -8.35 -9.65 52.58
CA LYS A 179 -7.83 -8.81 53.67
C LYS A 179 -8.81 -8.75 54.85
N ALA A 180 -10.10 -8.62 54.59
CA ALA A 180 -11.12 -8.61 55.63
C ALA A 180 -11.15 -9.95 56.39
N LEU A 181 -11.11 -11.07 55.66
CA LEU A 181 -11.09 -12.42 56.23
C LEU A 181 -9.83 -12.67 57.06
N GLU A 182 -8.65 -12.29 56.57
CA GLU A 182 -7.40 -12.37 57.34
C GLU A 182 -7.48 -11.55 58.63
N SER A 183 -8.04 -10.35 58.55
CA SER A 183 -8.23 -9.49 59.72
C SER A 183 -9.19 -10.12 60.74
N ALA A 184 -10.27 -10.77 60.28
CA ALA A 184 -11.21 -11.46 61.14
C ALA A 184 -10.56 -12.69 61.79
N ARG A 185 -9.82 -13.49 61.02
CA ARG A 185 -9.05 -14.64 61.50
C ARG A 185 -8.02 -14.25 62.56
N ALA A 186 -7.44 -13.05 62.47
CA ALA A 186 -6.52 -12.55 63.50
C ALA A 186 -7.23 -12.11 64.80
N LYS A 187 -8.51 -11.69 64.72
CA LYS A 187 -9.31 -11.21 65.86
C LYS A 187 -10.02 -12.33 66.60
N LEU A 188 -10.55 -13.33 65.89
CA LEU A 188 -11.33 -14.42 66.49
C LEU A 188 -10.58 -15.16 67.63
N PRO A 189 -9.30 -15.57 67.47
CA PRO A 189 -8.55 -16.22 68.55
C PRO A 189 -8.31 -15.31 69.74
N ARG A 190 -8.15 -14.00 69.52
CA ARG A 190 -7.99 -13.04 70.62
C ARG A 190 -9.27 -12.94 71.44
N GLN A 191 -10.42 -12.90 70.77
CA GLN A 191 -11.72 -12.88 71.42
C GLN A 191 -11.99 -14.19 72.17
N SER A 192 -11.72 -15.35 71.55
CA SER A 192 -11.94 -16.65 72.21
C SER A 192 -11.03 -16.84 73.42
N VAL A 193 -9.77 -16.39 73.37
CA VAL A 193 -8.87 -16.43 74.54
C VAL A 193 -9.38 -15.55 75.67
N VAL A 194 -9.91 -14.36 75.37
CA VAL A 194 -10.50 -13.49 76.39
C VAL A 194 -11.73 -14.15 77.02
N GLN A 195 -12.66 -14.66 76.21
CA GLN A 195 -13.84 -15.37 76.69
C GLN A 195 -13.47 -16.61 77.54
N TYR A 196 -12.48 -17.39 77.10
CA TYR A 196 -11.99 -18.54 77.85
C TYR A 196 -11.42 -18.14 79.22
N LYS A 197 -10.63 -17.06 79.29
CA LYS A 197 -10.11 -16.54 80.56
C LYS A 197 -11.21 -16.04 81.50
N GLU A 198 -12.34 -15.61 80.94
CA GLU A 198 -13.50 -15.16 81.71
C GLU A 198 -14.42 -16.30 82.15
N SER A 199 -14.30 -17.48 81.54
CA SER A 199 -15.15 -18.64 81.82
C SER A 199 -14.99 -19.16 83.26
N LEU A 200 -16.05 -19.76 83.78
CA LEU A 200 -16.08 -20.28 85.15
C LEU A 200 -15.06 -21.41 85.31
N GLY A 201 -15.03 -22.36 84.36
CA GLY A 201 -14.10 -23.48 84.37
C GLY A 201 -12.63 -23.04 84.44
N PHE A 202 -12.24 -21.98 83.71
CA PHE A 202 -10.87 -21.44 83.79
C PHE A 202 -10.58 -20.84 85.18
N LYS A 203 -11.49 -20.03 85.73
CA LYS A 203 -11.33 -19.41 87.05
C LYS A 203 -11.27 -20.45 88.17
N GLU A 204 -12.10 -21.49 88.10
CA GLU A 204 -12.07 -22.60 89.05
C GLU A 204 -10.81 -23.46 88.89
N GLY A 205 -10.38 -23.70 87.65
CA GLY A 205 -9.09 -24.35 87.36
C GLY A 205 -7.92 -23.61 88.01
N LEU A 206 -7.89 -22.28 87.95
CA LEU A 206 -6.89 -21.46 88.63
C LEU A 206 -6.94 -21.62 90.16
N LYS A 207 -8.14 -21.66 90.76
CA LYS A 207 -8.29 -21.92 92.21
C LYS A 207 -7.76 -23.30 92.60
N ARG A 208 -8.04 -24.33 91.79
CA ARG A 208 -7.54 -25.70 92.00
C ARG A 208 -6.01 -25.75 91.87
N MET A 209 -5.43 -25.15 90.83
CA MET A 209 -3.98 -25.06 90.68
C MET A 209 -3.30 -24.33 91.85
N GLY A 210 -3.90 -23.24 92.33
CA GLY A 210 -3.42 -22.52 93.52
C GLY A 210 -3.40 -23.40 94.77
N ARG A 211 -4.44 -24.22 94.99
CA ARG A 211 -4.48 -25.18 96.10
C ARG A 211 -3.38 -26.24 95.99
N VAL A 212 -3.21 -26.86 94.82
CA VAL A 212 -2.19 -27.91 94.61
C VAL A 212 -0.78 -27.36 94.82
N THR A 213 -0.50 -26.15 94.35
CA THR A 213 0.82 -25.51 94.55
C THR A 213 1.06 -25.12 96.00
N TYR A 214 0.03 -24.63 96.70
CA TYR A 214 0.10 -24.33 98.13
C TYR A 214 0.31 -25.60 98.97
N GLU A 215 -0.45 -26.66 98.70
CA GLU A 215 -0.32 -27.97 99.34
C GLU A 215 1.07 -28.56 99.13
N TYR A 216 1.58 -28.54 97.89
CA TYR A 216 2.94 -28.98 97.59
C TYR A 216 3.99 -28.18 98.37
N GLY A 217 3.88 -26.85 98.38
CA GLY A 217 4.77 -25.98 99.15
C GLY A 217 4.70 -26.24 100.66
N HIS A 218 3.49 -26.48 101.19
CA HIS A 218 3.28 -26.83 102.58
C HIS A 218 3.96 -28.13 102.95
N ARG A 219 3.77 -29.20 102.16
CA ARG A 219 4.43 -30.50 102.39
C ARG A 219 5.95 -30.39 102.38
N VAL A 220 6.52 -29.61 101.45
CA VAL A 220 7.96 -29.37 101.40
C VAL A 220 8.44 -28.59 102.65
N ALA A 221 7.72 -27.54 103.04
CA ALA A 221 8.05 -26.76 104.24
C ALA A 221 7.97 -27.61 105.52
N LEU A 222 6.93 -28.45 105.64
CA LEU A 222 6.72 -29.37 106.76
C LEU A 222 7.85 -30.39 106.84
N ALA A 223 8.25 -31.00 105.72
CA ALA A 223 9.39 -31.90 105.68
C ALA A 223 10.70 -31.22 106.12
N HIS A 224 10.93 -29.97 105.70
CA HIS A 224 12.09 -29.19 106.13
C HIS A 224 12.04 -28.81 107.63
N PHE A 225 10.85 -28.57 108.17
CA PHE A 225 10.66 -28.27 109.58
C PHE A 225 10.98 -29.49 110.44
N HIS A 226 10.40 -30.65 110.14
CA HIS A 226 10.69 -31.90 110.86
C HIS A 226 12.18 -32.30 110.75
N ALA A 227 12.84 -32.03 109.63
CA ALA A 227 14.27 -32.29 109.49
C ALA A 227 15.14 -31.42 110.43
N ARG A 228 14.66 -30.23 110.84
CA ARG A 228 15.37 -29.33 111.77
C ARG A 228 14.94 -29.47 113.22
N HIS A 229 13.69 -29.90 113.46
CA HIS A 229 13.10 -30.01 114.78
C HIS A 229 12.36 -31.36 114.90
N PRO A 230 13.08 -32.46 115.17
CA PRO A 230 12.53 -33.81 115.10
C PRO A 230 11.46 -34.11 116.16
N ASP A 231 11.53 -33.45 117.31
CA ASP A 231 10.66 -33.71 118.48
C ASP A 231 9.51 -32.69 118.60
N ALA A 232 9.37 -31.78 117.63
CA ALA A 232 8.32 -30.76 117.64
C ALA A 232 7.05 -31.28 116.93
N GLU A 233 5.94 -31.35 117.65
CA GLU A 233 4.63 -31.70 117.08
C GLU A 233 4.03 -30.51 116.34
N VAL A 234 3.55 -30.77 115.12
CA VAL A 234 2.76 -29.82 114.33
C VAL A 234 1.29 -30.20 114.47
N GLU A 235 0.45 -29.24 114.86
CA GLU A 235 -1.00 -29.39 114.92
C GLU A 235 -1.55 -29.68 113.50
N GLU A 236 -2.38 -30.73 113.40
CA GLU A 236 -2.94 -31.40 112.21
C GLU A 236 -2.66 -30.77 110.84
N ASP A 237 -2.11 -31.57 109.91
CA ASP A 237 -1.91 -31.18 108.50
C ASP A 237 -3.28 -30.90 107.84
N PRO A 238 -3.57 -29.65 107.45
CA PRO A 238 -4.84 -29.26 106.84
C PRO A 238 -5.13 -29.94 105.49
N PHE A 239 -4.17 -30.69 104.94
CA PHE A 239 -4.26 -31.41 103.67
C PHE A 239 -4.16 -32.94 103.84
N ALA A 240 -4.17 -33.45 105.07
CA ALA A 240 -4.32 -34.88 105.32
C ALA A 240 -5.77 -35.31 104.99
N ILE A 241 -5.92 -36.32 104.13
CA ILE A 241 -7.23 -36.88 103.78
C ILE A 241 -7.66 -37.81 104.92
N HIS A 242 -8.79 -37.50 105.55
CA HIS A 242 -9.34 -38.32 106.62
C HIS A 242 -10.28 -39.40 106.04
N PRO A 243 -10.40 -40.59 106.67
CA PRO A 243 -11.29 -41.65 106.19
C PRO A 243 -12.78 -41.25 106.20
N GLU A 244 -13.16 -40.22 106.96
CA GLU A 244 -14.49 -39.61 106.93
C GLU A 244 -14.77 -38.82 105.63
N ASP A 245 -13.74 -38.32 104.96
CA ASP A 245 -13.86 -37.55 103.70
C ASP A 245 -14.21 -38.45 102.51
N ASP A 246 -13.87 -39.75 102.57
CA ASP A 246 -14.19 -40.76 101.55
C ASP A 246 -15.71 -41.03 101.42
N LEU A 247 -16.51 -40.61 102.40
CA LEU A 247 -17.97 -40.74 102.39
C LEU A 247 -18.67 -39.58 101.64
N VAL A 248 -17.94 -38.53 101.27
CA VAL A 248 -18.47 -37.38 100.54
C VAL A 248 -18.47 -37.71 99.03
N PRO A 249 -19.65 -37.70 98.35
CA PRO A 249 -19.71 -38.05 96.94
C PRO A 249 -18.96 -37.02 96.09
N MET A 250 -17.84 -37.45 95.52
CA MET A 250 -17.00 -36.62 94.64
C MET A 250 -17.49 -36.71 93.18
N GLU A 251 -17.81 -35.57 92.58
CA GLU A 251 -18.28 -35.49 91.20
C GLU A 251 -17.14 -35.87 90.23
N ARG A 252 -17.21 -37.06 89.65
CA ARG A 252 -16.08 -37.67 88.91
C ARG A 252 -15.83 -37.06 87.54
N GLN A 253 -16.81 -36.36 86.97
CA GLN A 253 -16.75 -35.79 85.63
C GLN A 253 -17.60 -34.52 85.56
N GLN A 254 -16.95 -33.38 85.39
CA GLN A 254 -17.60 -32.14 84.96
C GLN A 254 -17.30 -31.95 83.48
N ALA A 255 -18.34 -31.88 82.66
CA ALA A 255 -18.18 -31.63 81.23
C ALA A 255 -17.48 -30.27 81.04
N PHE A 256 -16.47 -30.22 80.19
CA PHE A 256 -15.77 -28.98 79.83
C PHE A 256 -16.61 -28.04 78.94
N ASP A 257 -17.86 -28.40 78.68
CA ASP A 257 -18.75 -27.67 77.80
C ASP A 257 -19.58 -26.67 78.61
N ASP A 258 -19.19 -25.39 78.54
CA ASP A 258 -19.89 -24.25 79.16
C ASP A 258 -21.12 -23.80 78.34
N SER A 259 -21.55 -24.59 77.34
CA SER A 259 -22.76 -24.32 76.55
C SER A 259 -24.02 -24.43 77.43
N VAL A 260 -24.65 -23.28 77.71
CA VAL A 260 -25.96 -23.25 78.39
C VAL A 260 -26.95 -24.07 77.56
N SER A 261 -27.46 -25.15 78.15
CA SER A 261 -28.52 -25.95 77.50
C SER A 261 -29.76 -25.06 77.31
N PRO A 262 -30.38 -25.05 76.12
CA PRO A 262 -31.62 -24.31 75.93
C PRO A 262 -32.71 -24.96 76.80
N GLU A 263 -33.34 -24.16 77.67
CA GLU A 263 -34.53 -24.59 78.41
C GLU A 263 -35.72 -24.84 77.44
N PRO A 264 -36.61 -25.78 77.78
CA PRO A 264 -37.72 -26.22 76.93
C PRO A 264 -38.85 -25.19 76.77
#